data_AF-A0A924N934-F1
#
_entry.id   AF-A0A924N934-F1
#
_cell.length_a   1.000
_cell.length_b   1.000
_cell.length_c   1.000
_cell.angle_alpha   90.00
_cell.angle_beta   90.00
_cell.angle_gamma   90.00
#
_symmetry.space_group_name_H-M   'P 1'
#
loop_
_entity.id
_entity.type
_entity.pdbx_description
1 polymer ?
#
loop_
_entity_poly.entity_id
_entity_poly.type
_entity_poly.pdbx_seq_one_letter_code
_entity_poly.pdbx_strand_id
1 'polypeptide(L)' 'AGMAMLLAALCAEGESRIDNVGQIERGYERIDERLRALGALIERVEDRRTK' A
#
# COMPACT_ATOMS: atom_id res chain seq x y z
N ALA A 1 -10.79 -7.45 1.14
CA ALA A 1 -10.58 -6.94 -0.24
C ALA A 1 -9.31 -6.09 -0.39
N GLY A 2 -8.78 -5.43 0.65
CA GLY A 2 -7.61 -4.55 0.53
C GLY A 2 -6.34 -5.19 -0.04
N MET A 3 -5.97 -6.38 0.42
CA MET A 3 -4.76 -7.08 -0.03
C MET A 3 -4.76 -7.42 -1.53
N ALA A 4 -5.93 -7.72 -2.11
CA ALA A 4 -6.03 -7.99 -3.54
C ALA A 4 -5.73 -6.73 -4.38
N MET A 5 -6.17 -5.55 -3.93
CA MET A 5 -5.83 -4.29 -4.60
C MET A 5 -4.35 -3.96 -4.48
N LEU A 6 -3.74 -4.30 -3.34
CA LEU A 6 -2.31 -4.10 -3.10
C LEU A 6 -1.47 -4.99 -4.02
N LEU A 7 -1.85 -6.26 -4.19
CA LEU A 7 -1.24 -7.15 -5.19
C LEU A 7 -1.47 -6.67 -6.63
N ALA A 8 -2.68 -6.20 -6.95
CA ALA A 8 -2.96 -5.66 -8.27
C ALA A 8 -2.11 -4.42 -8.58
N ALA A 9 -1.92 -3.53 -7.61
CA ALA A 9 -1.06 -2.34 -7.72
C ALA A 9 0.42 -2.71 -7.90
N LEU A 10 0.89 -3.80 -7.25
CA LEU A 10 2.25 -4.31 -7.45
C LEU A 10 2.46 -4.91 -8.84
N CYS A 11 1.41 -5.47 -9.44
CA CYS A 11 1.45 -6.01 -10.80
C CYS A 11 1.14 -4.96 -11.88
N ALA A 12 0.64 -3.79 -11.51
CA ALA A 12 0.29 -2.73 -12.44
C ALA A 12 1.55 -2.09 -13.04
N GLU A 13 1.50 -1.79 -14.33
CA GLU A 13 2.58 -1.05 -14.98
C GLU A 13 2.51 0.43 -14.60
N GLY A 14 3.64 0.99 -14.15
CA GLY A 14 3.74 2.39 -13.73
C GLY A 14 3.57 2.60 -12.23
N GLU A 15 2.98 3.73 -11.86
CA GLU A 15 2.78 4.12 -10.46
C GLU A 15 1.33 3.93 -10.04
N SER A 16 1.11 3.18 -8.96
CA SER A 16 -0.21 2.98 -8.37
C SER A 16 -0.31 3.66 -7.01
N ARG A 17 -1.34 4.48 -6.82
CA ARG A 17 -1.64 5.12 -5.53
C ARG A 17 -2.88 4.49 -4.90
N ILE A 18 -2.73 4.00 -3.67
CA ILE A 18 -3.82 3.42 -2.89
C ILE A 18 -4.10 4.32 -1.70
N ASP A 19 -5.29 4.92 -1.66
CA ASP A 19 -5.76 5.71 -0.52
C ASP A 19 -6.53 4.83 0.49
N ASN A 20 -6.74 5.35 1.70
CA ASN A 20 -7.50 4.69 2.78
C ASN A 20 -6.90 3.33 3.22
N VAL A 21 -5.57 3.20 3.21
CA VAL A 21 -4.81 2.00 3.62
C VAL A 21 -5.10 1.53 5.05
N GLY A 22 -5.62 2.39 5.93
CA GLY A 22 -6.01 1.99 7.30
C GLY A 22 -7.10 0.90 7.35
N GLN A 23 -7.93 0.77 6.30
CA GLN A 23 -8.86 -0.36 6.19
C GLN A 23 -8.15 -1.69 5.86
N ILE A 24 -6.97 -1.63 5.25
CA ILE A 24 -6.17 -2.80 4.85
C ILE A 24 -5.34 -3.31 6.03
N GLU A 25 -4.93 -2.42 6.94
CA GLU A 25 -4.13 -2.75 8.13
C GLU A 25 -4.88 -3.57 9.17
N ARG A 26 -6.22 -3.56 9.18
CA ARG A 26 -7.03 -4.40 10.07
C ARG A 26 -6.79 -5.88 9.74
N GLY A 27 -5.86 -6.49 10.47
CA GLY A 27 -5.41 -7.87 10.31
C GLY A 27 -4.08 -8.05 9.58
N TYR A 28 -3.44 -6.96 9.13
CA TYR A 28 -2.14 -6.98 8.46
C TYR A 28 -1.24 -5.90 9.05
N GLU A 29 -0.56 -6.28 10.12
CA GLU A 29 0.39 -5.39 10.79
C GLU A 29 1.59 -5.11 9.87
N ARG A 30 1.88 -3.82 9.65
CA ARG A 30 3.08 -3.31 8.94
C ARG A 30 3.29 -3.96 7.57
N ILE A 31 2.23 -4.09 6.78
CA ILE A 31 2.28 -4.77 5.49
C ILE A 31 3.24 -4.10 4.49
N ASP A 32 3.36 -2.78 4.52
CA ASP A 32 4.30 -2.06 3.66
C ASP A 32 5.75 -2.45 3.95
N GLU A 33 6.11 -2.67 5.21
CA GLU A 33 7.45 -3.11 5.58
C GLU A 33 7.74 -4.55 5.14
N ARG A 34 6.74 -5.43 5.30
CA ARG A 34 6.86 -6.83 4.85
C ARG A 34 7.03 -6.91 3.33
N LEU A 35 6.30 -6.09 2.60
CA LEU A 35 6.41 -6.03 1.14
C LEU A 35 7.76 -5.43 0.71
N ARG A 36 8.24 -4.36 1.35
CA ARG A 36 9.60 -3.84 1.11
C ARG A 36 10.67 -4.89 1.38
N ALA A 37 10.53 -5.67 2.46
CA ALA A 37 11.46 -6.76 2.79
C ALA A 37 11.48 -7.87 1.73
N LEU A 38 10.38 -8.03 0.97
CA LEU A 38 10.30 -8.93 -0.18
C LEU A 38 10.79 -8.30 -1.49
N GLY A 39 11.23 -7.05 -1.48
CA GLY A 39 11.74 -6.32 -2.64
C GLY A 39 10.70 -5.47 -3.37
N ALA A 40 9.50 -5.29 -2.81
CA ALA A 40 8.49 -4.40 -3.40
C ALA A 40 8.89 -2.92 -3.27
N LEU A 41 8.76 -2.17 -4.37
CA LEU A 41 8.90 -0.72 -4.41
C LEU A 41 7.59 -0.09 -3.95
N ILE A 42 7.43 0.08 -2.63
CA ILE A 42 6.25 0.71 -2.02
C ILE A 42 6.66 1.76 -1.00
N GLU A 43 6.03 2.92 -1.06
CA GLU A 43 6.23 4.03 -0.12
C GLU A 43 4.90 4.37 0.56
N ARG A 44 4.97 4.61 1.87
CA ARG A 44 3.82 5.12 2.60
C ARG A 44 3.93 6.64 2.64
N VAL A 45 2.99 7.30 1.97
CA VAL A 45 2.89 8.75 1.97
C VAL A 45 1.70 9.19 2.81
N GLU A 46 1.89 10.19 3.68
CA GLU A 46 0.78 10.86 4.34
C GLU A 46 0.17 11.86 3.35
N ASP A 47 -1.12 11.71 3.03
CA ASP A 47 -1.80 12.69 2.19
C ASP A 47 -2.01 13.97 2.99
N ARG A 48 -1.02 14.87 2.92
CA ARG A 48 -1.06 16.19 3.55
C ARG A 48 -1.94 17.13 2.73
N ARG A 49 -3.24 16.81 2.59
CA ARG A 49 -4.22 17.80 2.14
C ARG A 49 -4.41 18.79 3.28
N THR A 50 -3.74 19.93 3.14
CA THR A 50 -3.96 21.12 3.95
C THR A 50 -5.45 21.45 3.96
N LYS A 51 -6.03 21.58 5.15
CA LYS A 51 -7.38 22.15 5.33
C LYS A 51 -7.43 23.58 4.83
#